data_AF-A0A8H4V968-F1
#
_entry.id   AF-A0A8H4V968-F1
#
_cell.length_a   1.000
_cell.length_b   1.000
_cell.length_c   1.000
_cell.angle_alpha   90.00
_cell.angle_beta   90.00
_cell.angle_gamma   90.00
#
_symmetry.space_group_name_H-M   'P 1'
#
loop_
_entity.id
_entity.type
_entity.pdbx_description
1 polymer ?
#
loop_
_entity_poly.entity_id
_entity_poly.type
_entity_poly.pdbx_seq_one_letter_code
_entity_poly.pdbx_strand_id
1 'polypeptide(L)'
;MTAWAKTFSLHNKVKEIKMVQNGIRQEGISHLLSEGLKHATELRTLDLQDNTFTLTGAKALAKVTPTWALIRELGIGDSLLGAKGVVLLSEALAQGQNKELETLRLQYNDITAVGIKGLAAAARDGLPSLRRIELNGNKFSEGDESILGLQALLEARKEKLAGDVIIEDDWGVDSLSDLEDEDSEEEDEDEEDEEDEEDIEPERRAEKLIREAEEAQEEPVVQLMDKEVDDLADKLEKTEI
;
A
#
# COMPACT_ATOMS: atom_id res chain seq x y z
N MET A 1 10.15 -10.17 -6.82
CA MET A 1 9.94 -10.19 -5.34
C MET A 1 10.14 -11.55 -4.67
N THR A 2 10.02 -12.68 -5.37
CA THR A 2 10.17 -14.03 -4.79
C THR A 2 11.47 -14.27 -4.03
N ALA A 3 12.61 -13.78 -4.54
CA ALA A 3 13.90 -13.93 -3.85
C ALA A 3 13.90 -13.21 -2.49
N TRP A 4 13.39 -11.97 -2.43
CA TRP A 4 13.27 -11.21 -1.18
C TRP A 4 12.30 -11.85 -0.20
N ALA A 5 11.13 -12.31 -0.67
CA ALA A 5 10.18 -13.02 0.18
C ALA A 5 10.82 -14.26 0.82
N LYS A 6 11.53 -15.07 0.02
CA LYS A 6 12.29 -16.23 0.51
C LYS A 6 13.41 -15.83 1.48
N THR A 7 14.10 -14.73 1.23
CA THR A 7 15.12 -14.22 2.14
C THR A 7 14.51 -13.86 3.49
N PHE A 8 13.43 -13.09 3.54
CA PHE A 8 12.82 -12.68 4.81
C PHE A 8 12.12 -13.83 5.56
N SER A 9 11.61 -14.83 4.84
CA SER A 9 11.07 -16.03 5.49
C SER A 9 12.15 -16.86 6.20
N LEU A 10 13.36 -16.93 5.63
CA LEU A 10 14.51 -17.60 6.23
C LEU A 10 15.21 -16.74 7.30
N HIS A 11 15.26 -15.42 7.10
CA HIS A 11 15.92 -14.46 7.97
C HIS A 11 14.91 -13.68 8.83
N ASN A 12 14.07 -14.40 9.55
CA ASN A 12 12.94 -13.87 10.33
C ASN A 12 13.30 -13.01 11.57
N LYS A 13 14.59 -12.89 11.92
CA LYS A 13 15.07 -12.03 13.03
C LYS A 13 15.49 -10.63 12.59
N VAL A 14 15.16 -10.25 11.37
CA VAL A 14 15.40 -8.91 10.86
C VAL A 14 14.60 -7.89 11.67
N LYS A 15 15.26 -6.78 12.03
CA LYS A 15 14.68 -5.72 12.87
C LYS A 15 14.36 -4.46 12.07
N GLU A 16 15.06 -4.22 10.98
CA GLU A 16 14.90 -3.04 10.15
C GLU A 16 14.92 -3.46 8.69
N ILE A 17 13.90 -3.04 7.95
CA ILE A 17 13.79 -3.19 6.51
C ILE A 17 13.43 -1.83 5.94
N LYS A 18 14.29 -1.32 5.06
CA LYS A 18 14.05 -0.10 4.30
C LYS A 18 14.25 -0.42 2.83
N MET A 19 13.17 -0.37 2.07
CA MET A 19 13.15 -0.61 0.63
C MET A 19 12.42 0.55 -0.07
N VAL A 20 12.77 1.77 0.31
CA VAL A 20 12.21 3.01 -0.26
C VAL A 20 12.59 3.15 -1.74
N GLN A 21 11.64 3.62 -2.56
CA GLN A 21 11.90 3.97 -3.96
C GLN A 21 12.52 2.82 -4.78
N ASN A 22 11.92 1.63 -4.69
CA ASN A 22 12.39 0.44 -5.42
C ASN A 22 11.48 0.06 -6.59
N GLY A 23 10.42 0.82 -6.86
CA GLY A 23 9.48 0.54 -7.94
C GLY A 23 8.80 -0.83 -7.79
N ILE A 24 8.60 -1.29 -6.56
CA ILE A 24 7.92 -2.55 -6.29
C ILE A 24 6.42 -2.33 -6.56
N ARG A 25 5.88 -3.05 -7.54
CA ARG A 25 4.46 -3.01 -7.91
C ARG A 25 3.58 -3.81 -6.93
N GLN A 26 2.27 -3.62 -7.01
CA GLN A 26 1.28 -4.13 -6.07
C GLN A 26 1.34 -5.65 -5.84
N GLU A 27 1.58 -6.46 -6.89
CA GLU A 27 1.74 -7.91 -6.77
C GLU A 27 3.04 -8.27 -6.06
N GLY A 28 4.08 -7.46 -6.30
CA GLY A 28 5.37 -7.58 -5.65
C GLY A 28 5.28 -7.27 -4.15
N ILE A 29 4.58 -6.20 -3.78
CA ILE A 29 4.29 -5.81 -2.40
C ILE A 29 3.46 -6.91 -1.72
N SER A 30 2.36 -7.33 -2.34
CA SER A 30 1.49 -8.39 -1.82
C SER A 30 2.26 -9.68 -1.56
N HIS A 31 3.09 -10.11 -2.51
CA HIS A 31 3.91 -11.32 -2.34
C HIS A 31 5.01 -11.15 -1.27
N LEU A 32 5.66 -9.98 -1.21
CA LEU A 32 6.67 -9.69 -0.18
C LEU A 32 6.07 -9.76 1.22
N LEU A 33 4.92 -9.12 1.42
CA LEU A 33 4.22 -9.08 2.70
C LEU A 33 3.72 -10.46 3.09
N SER A 34 3.02 -11.12 2.16
CA SER A 34 2.32 -12.38 2.42
C SER A 34 3.27 -13.57 2.54
N GLU A 35 4.39 -13.63 1.82
CA GLU A 35 5.29 -14.80 1.85
C GLU A 35 6.64 -14.55 2.52
N GLY A 36 7.01 -13.28 2.72
CA GLY A 36 8.25 -12.90 3.40
C GLY A 36 7.99 -12.31 4.77
N LEU A 37 7.46 -11.08 4.78
CA LEU A 37 7.44 -10.24 5.97
C LEU A 37 6.48 -10.72 7.06
N LYS A 38 5.50 -11.59 6.74
CA LYS A 38 4.68 -12.29 7.76
C LYS A 38 5.50 -13.08 8.77
N HIS A 39 6.71 -13.48 8.39
CA HIS A 39 7.60 -14.24 9.26
C HIS A 39 8.52 -13.35 10.11
N ALA A 40 8.69 -12.07 9.75
CA ALA A 40 9.60 -11.14 10.42
C ALA A 40 8.97 -10.57 11.72
N THR A 41 8.76 -11.41 12.73
CA THR A 41 8.07 -11.02 13.97
C THR A 41 8.91 -10.15 14.90
N GLU A 42 10.23 -10.07 14.68
CA GLU A 42 11.15 -9.16 15.40
C GLU A 42 11.29 -7.78 14.73
N LEU A 43 10.51 -7.50 13.68
CA LEU A 43 10.57 -6.25 12.93
C LEU A 43 10.19 -5.05 13.80
N ARG A 44 11.03 -4.03 13.78
CA ARG A 44 10.89 -2.76 14.52
C ARG A 44 10.69 -1.57 13.59
N THR A 45 11.32 -1.59 12.42
CA THR A 45 11.19 -0.54 11.43
C THR A 45 10.92 -1.17 10.07
N LEU A 46 9.81 -0.78 9.46
CA LEU A 46 9.48 -1.09 8.07
C LEU A 46 9.27 0.20 7.31
N ASP A 47 10.06 0.42 6.27
CA ASP A 47 9.92 1.55 5.36
C ASP A 47 9.85 1.05 3.92
N LEU A 48 8.66 1.16 3.33
CA LEU A 48 8.37 0.80 1.94
C LEU A 48 7.85 2.01 1.17
N GLN A 49 8.16 3.24 1.61
CA GLN A 49 7.80 4.47 0.92
C GLN A 49 8.18 4.46 -0.57
N ASP A 50 7.44 5.19 -1.41
CA ASP A 50 7.69 5.30 -2.86
C ASP A 50 7.76 3.90 -3.53
N ASN A 51 6.71 3.11 -3.28
CA ASN A 51 6.42 1.86 -3.98
C ASN A 51 4.91 1.77 -4.23
N THR A 52 4.47 0.98 -5.20
CA THR A 52 3.06 0.94 -5.58
C THR A 52 2.32 -0.14 -4.79
N PHE A 53 1.49 0.26 -3.81
CA PHE A 53 0.63 -0.67 -3.07
C PHE A 53 -0.70 -0.88 -3.77
N THR A 54 -1.39 0.21 -4.14
CA THR A 54 -2.82 0.19 -4.52
C THR A 54 -3.68 -0.51 -3.46
N LEU A 55 -4.95 -0.80 -3.77
CA LEU A 55 -5.80 -1.56 -2.84
C LEU A 55 -5.28 -2.99 -2.61
N THR A 56 -4.66 -3.61 -3.63
CA THR A 56 -4.14 -4.99 -3.56
C THR A 56 -3.03 -5.12 -2.52
N GLY A 57 -2.05 -4.23 -2.56
CA GLY A 57 -0.97 -4.17 -1.57
C GLY A 57 -1.49 -3.77 -0.19
N ALA A 58 -2.47 -2.86 -0.11
CA ALA A 58 -3.09 -2.45 1.15
C ALA A 58 -3.80 -3.62 1.86
N LYS A 59 -4.57 -4.44 1.13
CA LYS A 59 -5.20 -5.67 1.66
C LYS A 59 -4.15 -6.62 2.24
N ALA A 60 -3.05 -6.85 1.52
CA ALA A 60 -1.96 -7.69 2.00
C ALA A 60 -1.28 -7.11 3.24
N LEU A 61 -1.07 -5.79 3.28
CA LEU A 61 -0.51 -5.07 4.42
C LEU A 61 -1.40 -5.21 5.66
N ALA A 62 -2.71 -4.99 5.51
CA ALA A 62 -3.67 -5.14 6.60
C ALA A 62 -3.68 -6.57 7.18
N LYS A 63 -3.56 -7.59 6.33
CA LYS A 63 -3.52 -9.01 6.75
C LYS A 63 -2.27 -9.34 7.58
N VAL A 64 -1.12 -8.75 7.26
CA VAL A 64 0.16 -9.08 7.92
C VAL A 64 0.48 -8.19 9.12
N THR A 65 0.01 -6.93 9.13
CA THR A 65 0.34 -5.93 10.16
C THR A 65 0.12 -6.42 11.61
N PRO A 66 -0.93 -7.18 11.94
CA PRO A 66 -1.15 -7.68 13.30
C PRO A 66 -0.04 -8.61 13.82
N THR A 67 0.78 -9.19 12.93
CA THR A 67 1.90 -10.08 13.30
C THR A 67 3.13 -9.34 13.82
N TRP A 68 3.27 -8.04 13.52
CA TRP A 68 4.43 -7.24 13.89
C TRP A 68 4.26 -6.54 15.23
N ALA A 69 4.15 -7.32 16.31
CA ALA A 69 3.91 -6.79 17.65
C ALA A 69 5.01 -5.83 18.17
N LEU A 70 6.24 -5.95 17.63
CA LEU A 70 7.40 -5.13 18.03
C LEU A 70 7.66 -3.95 17.10
N ILE A 71 6.78 -3.69 16.13
CA ILE A 71 6.94 -2.57 15.20
C ILE A 71 6.88 -1.25 15.97
N ARG A 72 7.80 -0.34 15.63
CA ARG A 72 7.93 1.01 16.20
C ARG A 72 7.78 2.08 15.13
N GLU A 73 8.17 1.77 13.91
CA GLU A 73 8.05 2.67 12.78
C GLU A 73 7.52 1.92 11.55
N LEU A 74 6.45 2.46 10.97
CA LEU A 74 5.85 1.97 9.73
C LEU A 74 5.74 3.13 8.74
N GLY A 75 6.47 3.06 7.63
CA GLY A 75 6.44 4.05 6.56
C GLY A 75 5.92 3.47 5.25
N ILE A 76 4.79 4.00 4.79
CA ILE A 76 4.08 3.62 3.55
C ILE A 76 3.59 4.91 2.86
N GLY A 77 4.37 5.97 2.92
CA GLY A 77 4.14 7.23 2.20
C GLY A 77 4.40 7.11 0.70
N ASP A 78 3.72 7.92 -0.12
CA ASP A 78 3.84 7.90 -1.59
C ASP A 78 3.66 6.49 -2.14
N SER A 79 2.49 5.89 -1.86
CA SER A 79 2.28 4.46 -2.10
C SER A 79 0.91 4.07 -2.64
N LEU A 80 0.06 5.05 -2.98
CA LEU A 80 -1.27 4.83 -3.55
C LEU A 80 -2.16 3.93 -2.68
N LEU A 81 -2.12 4.06 -1.36
CA LEU A 81 -3.01 3.29 -0.47
C LEU A 81 -4.49 3.64 -0.70
N GLY A 82 -4.78 4.91 -1.00
CA GLY A 82 -6.13 5.45 -1.13
C GLY A 82 -6.93 5.41 0.16
N ALA A 83 -8.15 5.94 0.11
CA ALA A 83 -9.07 5.95 1.25
C ALA A 83 -9.40 4.53 1.75
N LYS A 84 -9.73 3.60 0.84
CA LYS A 84 -10.07 2.20 1.19
C LYS A 84 -8.89 1.47 1.84
N GLY A 85 -7.69 1.61 1.29
CA GLY A 85 -6.50 0.93 1.83
C GLY A 85 -6.13 1.42 3.23
N VAL A 86 -6.25 2.72 3.51
CA VAL A 86 -6.00 3.24 4.85
C VAL A 86 -7.06 2.86 5.86
N VAL A 87 -8.32 2.70 5.46
CA VAL A 87 -9.35 2.11 6.33
C VAL A 87 -8.95 0.69 6.76
N LEU A 88 -8.56 -0.16 5.82
CA LEU A 88 -8.11 -1.53 6.10
C LEU A 88 -6.89 -1.56 7.04
N LEU A 89 -5.90 -0.71 6.77
CA LEU A 89 -4.71 -0.61 7.62
C LEU A 89 -5.09 -0.13 9.04
N SER A 90 -5.98 0.86 9.15
CA SER A 90 -6.43 1.40 10.44
C SER A 90 -7.16 0.35 11.27
N GLU A 91 -8.04 -0.44 10.65
CA GLU A 91 -8.72 -1.56 11.31
C GLU A 91 -7.74 -2.63 11.80
N ALA A 92 -6.77 -3.00 10.95
CA ALA A 92 -5.73 -3.95 11.31
C ALA A 92 -4.88 -3.47 12.49
N LEU A 93 -4.47 -2.19 12.49
CA LEU A 93 -3.71 -1.57 13.59
C LEU A 93 -4.54 -1.47 14.88
N ALA A 94 -5.84 -1.18 14.78
CA ALA A 94 -6.73 -1.09 15.93
C ALA A 94 -6.91 -2.46 16.63
N GLN A 95 -7.06 -3.52 15.84
CA GLN A 95 -7.26 -4.90 16.33
C GLN A 95 -5.93 -5.61 16.67
N GLY A 96 -4.82 -5.12 16.13
CA GLY A 96 -3.49 -5.71 16.27
C GLY A 96 -2.84 -5.51 17.64
N GLN A 97 -1.64 -6.10 17.77
CA GLN A 97 -0.79 -6.00 18.95
C GLN A 97 0.37 -5.01 18.78
N ASN A 98 0.25 -4.07 17.84
CA ASN A 98 1.26 -3.07 17.50
C ASN A 98 1.37 -1.96 18.57
N LYS A 99 1.44 -2.33 19.85
CA LYS A 99 1.39 -1.40 20.99
C LYS A 99 2.67 -0.59 21.14
N GLU A 100 3.77 -1.02 20.52
CA GLU A 100 5.05 -0.30 20.46
C GLU A 100 5.16 0.66 19.27
N LEU A 101 4.13 0.76 18.40
CA LEU A 101 4.19 1.66 17.24
C LEU A 101 4.25 3.12 17.71
N GLU A 102 5.33 3.80 17.37
CA GLU A 102 5.66 5.16 17.78
C GLU A 102 5.46 6.16 16.62
N THR A 103 5.83 5.75 15.40
CA THR A 103 5.80 6.61 14.21
C THR A 103 5.10 5.92 13.05
N LEU A 104 4.13 6.61 12.46
CA LEU A 104 3.40 6.14 11.28
C LEU A 104 3.49 7.19 10.16
N ARG A 105 4.06 6.82 9.01
CA ARG A 105 4.29 7.73 7.88
C ARG A 105 3.42 7.32 6.69
N LEU A 106 2.45 8.16 6.34
CA LEU A 106 1.40 7.91 5.34
C LEU A 106 1.18 9.13 4.42
N GLN A 107 2.19 9.99 4.23
CA GLN A 107 2.08 11.13 3.31
C GLN A 107 1.80 10.68 1.88
N TYR A 108 1.19 11.52 1.05
CA TYR A 108 1.03 11.27 -0.39
C TYR A 108 0.37 9.91 -0.70
N ASN A 109 -0.81 9.64 -0.17
CA ASN A 109 -1.50 8.35 -0.34
C ASN A 109 -2.96 8.48 -0.78
N ASP A 110 -3.38 9.65 -1.25
CA ASP A 110 -4.78 9.90 -1.63
C ASP A 110 -5.78 9.59 -0.49
N ILE A 111 -5.34 9.81 0.76
CA ILE A 111 -6.18 9.53 1.94
C ILE A 111 -7.24 10.62 2.05
N THR A 112 -8.51 10.24 2.08
CA THR A 112 -9.61 11.17 2.31
C THR A 112 -10.00 11.28 3.78
N ALA A 113 -10.88 12.23 4.11
CA ALA A 113 -11.44 12.40 5.46
C ALA A 113 -12.01 11.08 6.05
N VAL A 114 -12.57 10.20 5.21
CA VAL A 114 -13.06 8.88 5.62
C VAL A 114 -11.92 7.99 6.14
N GLY A 115 -10.78 7.96 5.43
CA GLY A 115 -9.59 7.23 5.84
C GLY A 115 -8.99 7.77 7.14
N ILE A 116 -8.91 9.10 7.27
CA ILE A 116 -8.42 9.76 8.47
C ILE A 116 -9.27 9.45 9.70
N LYS A 117 -10.59 9.40 9.56
CA LYS A 117 -11.49 9.03 10.66
C LYS A 117 -11.17 7.64 11.22
N GLY A 118 -10.92 6.66 10.34
CA GLY A 118 -10.49 5.32 10.74
C GLY A 118 -9.15 5.35 11.48
N LEU A 119 -8.20 6.11 10.94
CA LEU A 119 -6.87 6.26 11.52
C LEU A 119 -6.90 6.91 12.91
N ALA A 120 -7.73 7.94 13.09
CA ALA A 120 -7.92 8.63 14.36
C ALA A 120 -8.49 7.69 15.44
N ALA A 121 -9.44 6.83 15.07
CA ALA A 121 -9.97 5.81 15.97
C ALA A 121 -8.87 4.78 16.35
N ALA A 122 -8.09 4.30 15.38
CA ALA A 122 -6.99 3.38 15.64
C ALA A 122 -5.91 3.98 16.55
N ALA A 123 -5.54 5.25 16.33
CA ALA A 123 -4.58 5.98 17.16
C ALA A 123 -5.05 6.10 18.61
N ARG A 124 -6.34 6.38 18.82
CA ARG A 124 -6.94 6.53 20.16
C ARG A 124 -7.05 5.19 20.90
N ASP A 125 -7.57 4.17 20.23
CA ASP A 125 -8.04 2.94 20.89
C ASP A 125 -7.02 1.78 20.78
N GLY A 126 -6.19 1.79 19.73
CA GLY A 126 -5.29 0.68 19.37
C GLY A 126 -3.81 0.95 19.60
N LEU A 127 -3.36 2.20 19.50
CA LEU A 127 -1.93 2.55 19.41
C LEU A 127 -1.50 3.48 20.56
N PRO A 128 -1.33 2.97 21.79
CA PRO A 128 -1.05 3.80 22.96
C PRO A 128 0.31 4.52 22.94
N SER A 129 1.29 3.98 22.22
CA SER A 129 2.66 4.53 22.14
C SER A 129 2.88 5.47 20.96
N LEU A 130 1.87 5.65 20.10
CA LEU A 130 1.98 6.48 18.91
C LEU A 130 2.21 7.94 19.33
N ARG A 131 3.32 8.50 18.84
CA ARG A 131 3.78 9.86 19.12
C ARG A 131 3.77 10.75 17.88
N ARG A 132 4.00 10.16 16.69
CA ARG A 132 4.17 10.88 15.43
C ARG A 132 3.33 10.25 14.32
N ILE A 133 2.60 11.08 13.58
CA ILE A 133 1.91 10.67 12.35
C ILE A 133 2.23 11.67 11.24
N GLU A 134 2.61 11.17 10.07
CA GLU A 134 2.87 12.00 8.89
C GLU A 134 1.78 11.78 7.84
N LEU A 135 1.09 12.85 7.45
CA LEU A 135 -0.13 12.85 6.63
C LEU A 135 -0.15 13.94 5.56
N ASN A 136 0.91 14.75 5.40
CA ASN A 136 0.95 15.76 4.33
C ASN A 136 0.70 15.14 2.94
N GLY A 137 0.22 15.92 1.97
CA GLY A 137 0.01 15.39 0.62
C GLY A 137 -1.21 14.47 0.46
N ASN A 138 -2.22 14.60 1.32
CA ASN A 138 -3.43 13.77 1.25
C ASN A 138 -4.66 14.65 1.01
N LYS A 139 -5.79 14.01 0.70
CA LYS A 139 -7.03 14.64 0.20
C LYS A 139 -8.05 14.89 1.32
N PHE A 140 -7.69 15.72 2.29
CA PHE A 140 -8.58 16.09 3.39
C PHE A 140 -8.35 17.54 3.83
N SER A 141 -9.29 18.11 4.58
CA SER A 141 -9.13 19.44 5.18
C SER A 141 -8.33 19.41 6.50
N GLU A 142 -7.42 20.38 6.69
CA GLU A 142 -6.73 20.61 7.98
C GLU A 142 -7.72 20.83 9.14
N GLY A 143 -8.91 21.37 8.83
CA GLY A 143 -9.98 21.61 9.81
C GLY A 143 -10.85 20.39 10.12
N ASP A 144 -10.57 19.21 9.55
CA ASP A 144 -11.35 17.99 9.83
C ASP A 144 -11.28 17.63 11.32
N GLU A 145 -12.43 17.27 11.90
CA GLU A 145 -12.54 16.94 13.33
C GLU A 145 -11.60 15.78 13.74
N SER A 146 -11.34 14.85 12.83
CA SER A 146 -10.45 13.70 13.04
C SER A 146 -8.98 14.13 13.10
N ILE A 147 -8.56 15.08 12.26
CA ILE A 147 -7.21 15.66 12.29
C ILE A 147 -7.00 16.46 13.58
N LEU A 148 -7.95 17.33 13.93
CA LEU A 148 -7.91 18.09 15.19
C LEU A 148 -7.87 17.15 16.40
N GLY A 149 -8.62 16.05 16.34
CA GLY A 149 -8.61 14.99 17.36
C GLY A 149 -7.26 14.28 17.47
N LEU A 150 -6.60 13.99 16.35
CA LEU A 150 -5.26 13.41 16.31
C LEU A 150 -4.21 14.37 16.90
N GLN A 151 -4.22 15.63 16.49
CA GLN A 151 -3.31 16.66 17.01
C GLN A 151 -3.44 16.79 18.53
N ALA A 152 -4.68 16.92 19.04
CA ALA A 152 -4.93 17.02 20.47
C ALA A 152 -4.52 15.76 21.23
N LEU A 153 -4.74 14.57 20.66
CA LEU A 153 -4.32 13.30 21.25
C LEU A 153 -2.80 13.21 21.39
N LEU A 154 -2.06 13.54 20.33
CA LEU A 154 -0.60 13.45 20.32
C LEU A 154 0.05 14.53 21.20
N GLU A 155 -0.50 15.75 21.23
CA GLU A 155 -0.02 16.79 22.16
C GLU A 155 -0.27 16.38 23.62
N ALA A 156 -1.44 15.83 23.95
CA ALA A 156 -1.71 15.31 25.28
C ALA A 156 -0.80 14.14 25.68
N ARG A 157 -0.29 13.36 24.71
CA ARG A 157 0.72 12.32 24.94
C ARG A 157 2.10 12.93 25.14
N LYS A 158 2.48 13.91 24.32
CA LYS A 158 3.72 14.67 24.46
C LYS A 158 3.83 15.28 25.84
N GLU A 159 2.81 15.97 26.34
CA GLU A 159 2.81 16.55 27.69
C GLU A 159 3.01 15.51 28.81
N LYS A 160 2.54 14.28 28.61
CA LYS A 160 2.60 13.20 29.62
C LYS A 160 3.87 12.37 29.56
N LEU A 161 4.42 12.17 28.37
CA LEU A 161 5.45 11.18 28.08
C LEU A 161 6.76 11.80 27.62
N ALA A 162 6.75 13.05 27.14
CA ALA A 162 7.98 13.72 26.77
C ALA A 162 8.82 13.96 28.03
N GLY A 163 10.11 13.61 27.94
CA GLY A 163 11.08 13.92 28.99
C GLY A 163 11.49 15.39 28.96
N ASP A 164 12.47 15.75 29.79
CA ASP A 164 12.99 17.12 29.88
C ASP A 164 13.59 17.64 28.55
N VAL A 165 14.02 16.73 27.68
CA VAL A 165 14.51 17.04 26.33
C VAL A 165 13.46 16.61 25.33
N ILE A 166 12.82 17.59 24.71
CA ILE A 166 11.81 17.38 23.67
C ILE A 166 12.48 17.63 22.31
N ILE A 167 12.52 16.59 21.48
CA ILE A 167 12.82 16.72 20.05
C ILE A 167 11.48 16.98 19.37
N GLU A 168 11.27 18.17 18.84
CA GLU A 168 9.97 18.58 18.29
C GLU A 168 9.49 17.66 17.17
N ASP A 169 10.40 17.24 16.29
CA ASP A 169 10.10 16.38 15.13
C ASP A 169 9.64 14.96 15.48
N ASP A 170 9.85 14.51 16.73
CA ASP A 170 9.44 13.19 17.21
C ASP A 170 7.95 13.12 17.61
N TRP A 171 7.23 14.26 17.60
CA TRP A 171 5.87 14.34 18.14
C TRP A 171 4.89 15.04 17.20
N GLY A 172 3.62 14.65 17.29
CA GLY A 172 2.52 15.35 16.64
C GLY A 172 2.24 14.90 15.21
N VAL A 173 1.43 15.70 14.54
CA VAL A 173 1.15 15.58 13.10
C VAL A 173 2.14 16.49 12.34
N ASP A 174 2.57 16.08 11.15
CA ASP A 174 3.46 16.90 10.32
C ASP A 174 2.78 18.17 9.81
N SER A 175 3.55 19.03 9.14
CA SER A 175 2.98 20.17 8.43
C SER A 175 2.02 19.68 7.35
N LEU A 176 0.80 20.20 7.34
CA LEU A 176 -0.24 19.86 6.36
C LEU A 176 -0.33 20.93 5.26
N SER A 177 0.82 21.43 4.79
CA SER A 177 0.88 22.55 3.84
C SER A 177 0.55 22.16 2.40
N ASP A 178 0.73 20.88 2.06
CA ASP A 178 0.61 20.35 0.71
C ASP A 178 -0.61 19.42 0.60
N LEU A 179 -1.67 19.68 1.38
CA LEU A 179 -2.93 18.96 1.24
C LEU A 179 -3.53 19.20 -0.15
N GLU A 180 -4.09 18.15 -0.72
CA GLU A 180 -4.76 18.19 -2.01
C GLU A 180 -6.24 18.53 -1.83
N ASP A 181 -6.80 19.27 -2.80
CA ASP A 181 -8.22 19.61 -2.81
C ASP A 181 -9.06 18.33 -2.97
N GLU A 182 -10.11 18.17 -2.16
CA GLU A 182 -10.99 16.98 -2.22
C GLU A 182 -11.67 16.80 -3.60
N ASP A 183 -11.78 17.86 -4.39
CA ASP A 183 -12.41 17.90 -5.71
C ASP A 183 -11.42 17.68 -6.88
N SER A 184 -10.15 17.36 -6.64
CA SER A 184 -9.23 16.98 -7.72
C SER A 184 -9.63 15.60 -8.25
N GLU A 185 -10.45 15.58 -9.31
CA GLU A 185 -10.75 14.39 -10.12
C GLU A 185 -9.47 13.87 -10.80
N GLU A 186 -8.63 13.17 -10.05
CA GLU A 186 -7.76 12.16 -10.65
C GLU A 186 -8.72 11.07 -11.13
N GLU A 187 -8.84 10.94 -12.46
CA GLU A 187 -9.63 9.91 -13.12
C GLU A 187 -9.28 8.57 -12.47
N ASP A 188 -10.23 7.98 -11.73
CA ASP A 188 -10.14 6.61 -11.25
C ASP A 188 -9.87 5.74 -12.48
N GLU A 189 -8.60 5.40 -12.77
CA GLU A 189 -8.24 4.36 -13.71
C GLU A 189 -8.75 3.06 -13.09
N ASP A 190 -10.01 2.74 -13.40
CA ASP A 190 -10.69 1.45 -13.31
C ASP A 190 -9.83 0.33 -12.69
N GLU A 191 -9.72 0.28 -11.36
CA GLU A 191 -9.42 -0.99 -10.71
C GLU A 191 -10.70 -1.82 -10.86
N GLU A 192 -10.80 -2.55 -11.98
CA GLU A 192 -11.74 -3.66 -12.12
C GLU A 192 -11.67 -4.47 -10.82
N ASP A 193 -12.75 -4.39 -10.03
CA ASP A 193 -12.94 -5.19 -8.83
C ASP A 193 -12.86 -6.66 -9.26
N GLU A 194 -11.67 -7.28 -9.16
CA GLU A 194 -11.55 -8.73 -9.07
C GLU A 194 -12.21 -9.10 -7.73
N GLU A 195 -13.52 -9.38 -7.79
CA GLU A 195 -14.29 -9.97 -6.71
C GLU A 195 -13.54 -11.19 -6.16
N ASP A 196 -13.02 -11.04 -4.93
CA ASP A 196 -12.68 -12.07 -3.96
C ASP A 196 -12.32 -13.48 -4.52
N GLU A 197 -11.09 -13.67 -4.99
CA GLU A 197 -10.46 -15.01 -5.09
C GLU A 197 -9.89 -15.49 -3.73
N GLU A 198 -10.58 -15.24 -2.60
CA GLU A 198 -10.23 -15.95 -1.37
C GLU A 198 -10.82 -17.38 -1.41
N ASP A 199 -9.92 -18.38 -1.53
CA ASP A 199 -10.12 -19.85 -1.51
C ASP A 199 -10.28 -20.62 -2.84
N ILE A 200 -9.37 -20.39 -3.79
CA ILE A 200 -9.16 -21.34 -4.90
C ILE A 200 -7.83 -22.09 -4.69
N GLU A 201 -7.90 -23.42 -4.49
CA GLU A 201 -6.70 -24.28 -4.47
C GLU A 201 -5.82 -24.02 -5.70
N PRO A 202 -4.48 -24.05 -5.59
CA PRO A 202 -3.56 -23.66 -6.67
C PRO A 202 -3.78 -24.41 -8.00
N GLU A 203 -4.34 -25.62 -7.96
CA GLU A 203 -4.71 -26.39 -9.16
C GLU A 203 -5.83 -25.72 -9.97
N ARG A 204 -6.87 -25.18 -9.32
CA ARG A 204 -7.99 -24.52 -10.01
C ARG A 204 -7.60 -23.17 -10.60
N ARG A 205 -6.64 -22.45 -9.98
CA ARG A 205 -6.07 -21.22 -10.56
C ARG A 205 -5.29 -21.54 -11.84
N ALA A 206 -4.54 -22.65 -11.86
CA ALA A 206 -3.85 -23.11 -13.06
C ALA A 206 -4.82 -23.52 -14.16
N GLU A 207 -5.93 -24.21 -13.82
CA GLU A 207 -6.97 -24.57 -14.79
C GLU A 207 -7.66 -23.34 -15.40
N LYS A 208 -7.95 -22.31 -14.59
CA LYS A 208 -8.55 -21.05 -15.06
C LYS A 208 -7.63 -20.33 -16.06
N LEU A 209 -6.33 -20.23 -15.76
CA LEU A 209 -5.33 -19.62 -16.64
C LEU A 209 -5.17 -20.37 -17.96
N ILE A 210 -5.26 -21.71 -17.95
CA ILE A 210 -5.21 -22.52 -19.17
C ILE A 210 -6.45 -22.25 -20.03
N ARG A 211 -7.64 -22.21 -19.41
CA ARG A 211 -8.90 -21.94 -20.11
C ARG A 211 -8.90 -20.54 -20.74
N GLU A 212 -8.46 -19.52 -20.01
CA GLU A 212 -8.36 -18.15 -20.54
C GLU A 212 -7.33 -18.06 -21.68
N ALA A 213 -6.22 -18.79 -21.58
CA ALA A 213 -5.24 -18.86 -22.66
C ALA A 213 -5.74 -19.63 -23.90
N GLU A 214 -6.62 -20.61 -23.73
CA GLU A 214 -7.30 -21.32 -24.82
C GLU A 214 -8.38 -20.43 -25.46
N GLU A 215 -9.20 -19.74 -24.66
CA GLU A 215 -10.23 -18.80 -25.15
C GLU A 215 -9.60 -17.64 -25.94
N ALA A 216 -8.48 -17.08 -25.47
CA ALA A 216 -7.73 -16.04 -26.20
C ALA A 216 -7.08 -16.55 -27.50
N GLN A 217 -6.84 -17.86 -27.64
CA GLN A 217 -6.38 -18.46 -28.90
C GLN A 217 -7.54 -18.76 -29.86
N GLU A 218 -8.74 -18.98 -29.34
CA GLU A 218 -9.96 -19.22 -30.13
C GLU A 218 -10.63 -17.91 -30.59
N GLU A 219 -10.25 -16.76 -30.04
CA GLU A 219 -10.71 -15.48 -30.56
C GLU A 219 -10.31 -15.32 -32.04
N PRO A 220 -11.28 -15.11 -32.95
CA PRO A 220 -10.98 -14.95 -34.36
C PRO A 220 -10.22 -13.64 -34.55
N VAL A 221 -8.92 -13.75 -34.83
CA VAL A 221 -8.09 -12.60 -35.20
C VAL A 221 -8.74 -11.90 -36.38
N VAL A 222 -9.27 -10.70 -36.16
CA VAL A 222 -9.84 -9.86 -37.20
C VAL A 222 -8.71 -9.50 -38.15
N GLN A 223 -8.64 -10.19 -39.29
CA GLN A 223 -7.74 -9.82 -40.37
C GLN A 223 -8.24 -8.49 -40.95
N LEU A 224 -7.65 -7.40 -40.50
CA LEU A 224 -7.80 -6.10 -41.16
C LEU A 224 -7.19 -6.25 -42.55
N MET A 225 -8.04 -6.22 -43.58
CA MET A 225 -7.63 -6.18 -44.98
C MET A 225 -6.97 -4.84 -45.25
N ASP A 226 -5.68 -4.75 -44.93
CA ASP A 226 -4.88 -3.58 -45.20
C ASP A 226 -4.35 -3.66 -46.64
N LYS A 227 -4.99 -2.88 -47.52
CA LYS A 227 -4.66 -2.82 -48.95
C LYS A 227 -3.19 -2.48 -49.20
N GLU A 228 -2.55 -1.77 -48.26
CA GLU A 228 -1.14 -1.41 -48.39
C GLU A 228 -0.22 -2.63 -48.17
N VAL A 229 -0.62 -3.58 -47.33
CA VAL A 229 0.13 -4.82 -47.06
C VAL A 229 0.04 -5.77 -48.26
N ASP A 230 -1.13 -5.89 -48.86
CA ASP A 230 -1.34 -6.68 -50.09
C ASP A 230 -0.55 -6.10 -51.27
N ASP A 231 -0.57 -4.77 -51.45
CA ASP A 231 0.20 -4.09 -52.49
C ASP A 231 1.73 -4.21 -52.28
N LEU A 232 2.19 -4.37 -51.04
CA LEU A 232 3.60 -4.59 -50.71
C LEU A 232 4.03 -6.03 -51.03
N ALA A 233 3.17 -7.01 -50.73
CA ALA A 233 3.41 -8.42 -51.05
C ALA A 233 3.50 -8.64 -52.57
N ASP A 234 2.60 -8.03 -53.33
CA ASP A 234 2.59 -8.06 -54.80
C ASP A 234 3.84 -7.43 -55.44
N LYS A 235 4.43 -6.43 -54.78
CA LYS A 235 5.69 -5.79 -55.22
C LYS A 235 6.90 -6.66 -54.91
N LEU A 236 6.92 -7.31 -53.75
CA LEU A 236 8.00 -8.22 -53.37
C LEU A 236 8.03 -9.47 -54.26
N GLU A 237 6.87 -10.01 -54.65
CA GLU A 237 6.79 -11.16 -55.56
C GLU A 237 7.30 -10.83 -56.97
N LYS A 238 7.20 -9.57 -57.40
CA LYS A 238 7.70 -9.10 -58.72
C LYS A 238 9.18 -8.73 -58.71
N THR A 239 9.86 -8.84 -57.57
CA THR A 239 11.29 -8.52 -57.45
C THR A 239 12.08 -9.83 -57.36
N GLU A 240 12.36 -10.45 -58.51
CA GLU A 240 13.36 -11.54 -58.57
C GLU A 240 14.77 -10.95 -58.34
N ILE A 241 15.57 -11.64 -57.52
CA ILE A 241 17.02 -11.40 -57.35
C ILE A 241 17.78 -12.02 -58.52
#